data_AF-A0A6B3FDR7-F1
#
_entry.id   AF-A0A6B3FDR7-F1
#
_cell.length_a   1.000
_cell.length_b   1.000
_cell.length_c   1.000
_cell.angle_alpha   90.00
_cell.angle_beta   90.00
_cell.angle_gamma   90.00
#
_symmetry.space_group_name_H-M   'P 1'
#
loop_
_entity.id
_entity.type
_entity.pdbx_description
1 polymer ?
#
loop_
_entity_poly.entity_id
_entity_poly.type
_entity_poly.pdbx_seq_one_letter_code
_entity_poly.pdbx_strand_id
1 'polypeptide(L)' 'GIRLGTPALTTRGLGTPELDEVAALIEGVLRGTRPGATKSGKPSKAQYVIEDGLAARTAEQAADLLAKHPLYP' A
#
# COMPACT_ATOMS: atom_id res chain seq x y z
N GLY A 1 6.09 13.26 3.98
CA GLY A 1 5.98 12.72 2.61
C GLY A 1 6.47 11.29 2.60
N ILE A 2 6.07 10.52 1.59
CA ILE A 2 6.50 9.11 1.40
C ILE A 2 7.54 9.08 0.28
N ARG A 3 8.64 8.32 0.45
CA ARG A 3 9.64 8.07 -0.60
C ARG A 3 9.42 6.69 -1.17
N LEU A 4 9.36 6.59 -2.50
CA LEU A 4 9.13 5.35 -3.22
C LEU A 4 10.32 5.06 -4.14
N GLY A 5 10.76 3.80 -4.16
CA GLY A 5 11.84 3.32 -5.02
C GLY A 5 11.48 1.97 -5.62
N THR A 6 11.75 1.80 -6.90
CA THR A 6 11.45 0.59 -7.67
C THR A 6 12.52 -0.52 -7.66
N PRO A 7 13.82 -0.31 -7.30
CA PRO A 7 14.86 -1.32 -7.49
C PRO A 7 14.56 -2.72 -6.92
N ALA A 8 13.93 -2.81 -5.75
CA ALA A 8 13.58 -4.08 -5.13
C ALA A 8 12.53 -4.87 -5.94
N LEU A 9 11.59 -4.17 -6.57
CA LEU A 9 10.54 -4.78 -7.39
C LEU A 9 11.05 -5.09 -8.80
N THR A 10 11.80 -4.18 -9.41
CA THR A 10 12.37 -4.40 -10.75
C THR A 10 13.41 -5.51 -10.76
N THR A 11 14.15 -5.71 -9.66
CA THR A 11 15.07 -6.88 -9.51
C THR A 11 14.30 -8.20 -9.46
N ARG A 12 13.04 -8.20 -9.02
CA ARG A 12 12.14 -9.37 -9.05
C ARG A 12 11.40 -9.52 -10.38
N GLY A 13 11.68 -8.68 -11.37
CA GLY A 13 11.08 -8.74 -12.70
C GLY A 13 9.74 -8.03 -12.86
N LEU A 14 9.33 -7.18 -11.90
CA LEU A 14 8.15 -6.33 -12.08
C LEU A 14 8.49 -5.18 -13.05
N GLY A 15 7.69 -5.03 -14.10
CA GLY A 15 7.80 -3.99 -15.11
C GLY A 15 6.79 -2.86 -14.90
N THR A 16 6.61 -2.03 -15.93
CA THR A 16 5.65 -0.91 -15.90
C THR A 16 4.22 -1.35 -15.58
N PRO A 17 3.65 -2.42 -16.19
CA PRO A 17 2.29 -2.85 -15.89
C PRO A 17 2.10 -3.22 -14.41
N GLU A 18 3.05 -3.95 -13.83
CA GLU A 18 2.98 -4.34 -12.43
C GLU A 18 3.18 -3.13 -11.50
N LEU A 19 3.97 -2.14 -11.89
CA LEU A 19 4.13 -0.90 -11.13
C LEU A 19 2.86 -0.03 -11.15
N ASP A 20 2.05 -0.09 -12.21
CA ASP A 20 0.72 0.53 -12.22
C ASP A 20 -0.22 -0.16 -11.23
N GLU A 21 -0.17 -1.49 -11.12
CA GLU A 21 -0.90 -2.23 -10.08
C GLU A 21 -0.43 -1.84 -8.66
N VAL A 22 0.88 -1.73 -8.43
CA VAL A 22 1.43 -1.24 -7.15
C VAL A 22 0.96 0.18 -6.84
N ALA A 23 0.92 1.07 -7.84
CA ALA A 23 0.41 2.43 -7.67
C ALA A 23 -1.06 2.44 -7.28
N ALA A 24 -1.89 1.59 -7.89
CA ALA A 24 -3.30 1.44 -7.55
C ALA A 24 -3.51 0.94 -6.10
N LEU A 25 -2.68 0.01 -5.62
CA LEU A 25 -2.71 -0.44 -4.22
C LEU A 25 -2.37 0.71 -3.25
N ILE A 26 -1.31 1.47 -3.54
CA ILE A 26 -0.91 2.63 -2.72
C ILE A 26 -2.02 3.69 -2.72
N GLU A 27 -2.56 4.01 -3.89
CA GLU A 27 -3.67 4.97 -4.03
C GLU A 27 -4.88 4.52 -3.21
N GLY A 28 -5.28 3.25 -3.31
CA GLY A 28 -6.39 2.68 -2.56
C GLY A 28 -6.23 2.84 -1.05
N VAL A 29 -5.04 2.53 -0.52
CA VAL A 29 -4.73 2.72 0.91
C VAL A 29 -4.81 4.19 1.30
N LEU A 30 -4.21 5.09 0.52
CA LEU A 30 -4.24 6.53 0.81
C LEU A 30 -5.67 7.10 0.76
N ARG A 31 -6.49 6.67 -0.20
CA ARG A 31 -7.88 7.10 -0.33
C ARG A 31 -8.78 6.58 0.78
N GLY A 32 -8.53 5.37 1.27
CA GLY A 32 -9.28 4.76 2.38
C GLY A 32 -8.75 5.08 3.78
N THR A 33 -7.72 5.92 3.90
CA THR A 33 -7.14 6.34 5.19
C THR A 33 -7.54 7.77 5.53
N ARG A 34 -7.95 8.01 6.79
CA ARG A 34 -8.23 9.36 7.32
C ARG A 34 -7.48 9.59 8.63
N PRO A 35 -7.14 10.84 8.98
CA PRO A 35 -6.64 11.16 10.31
C PRO A 35 -7.66 10.74 11.38
N GLY A 36 -7.20 10.11 12.45
CA GLY A 36 -8.00 9.90 13.65
C GLY A 36 -8.18 11.21 14.43
N ALA A 37 -8.82 11.13 15.60
CA ALA A 37 -9.03 12.28 16.46
C ALA A 37 -8.06 12.27 17.66
N THR A 38 -7.50 13.43 18.02
CA THR A 38 -6.83 13.60 19.32
C THR A 38 -7.88 13.59 20.46
N LYS A 39 -7.42 13.56 21.72
CA LYS A 39 -8.31 13.74 22.89
C LYS A 39 -9.15 15.02 22.85
N SER A 40 -8.72 16.03 22.10
CA SER A 40 -9.41 17.31 21.90
C SER A 40 -10.23 17.38 20.61
N GLY A 41 -10.44 16.25 19.92
CA GLY A 41 -11.27 16.16 18.71
C GLY A 41 -10.62 16.71 17.43
N LYS A 42 -9.35 17.13 17.47
CA LYS A 42 -8.63 17.65 16.29
C LYS A 42 -8.02 16.50 15.47
N PRO A 43 -7.78 16.68 14.15
CA PRO A 43 -7.09 15.68 13.35
C PRO A 43 -5.73 15.31 13.95
N SER A 44 -5.50 14.01 14.12
CA SER A 44 -4.25 13.48 14.69
C SER A 44 -3.17 13.36 13.62
N LYS A 45 -1.91 13.61 14.01
CA LYS A 45 -0.73 13.33 13.18
C LYS A 45 -0.18 11.92 13.37
N ALA A 46 -0.66 11.20 14.39
CA ALA A 46 -0.16 9.88 14.76
C ALA A 46 -1.23 8.79 14.64
N GLN A 47 -2.48 9.14 14.95
CA GLN A 47 -3.60 8.21 14.86
C GLN A 47 -4.27 8.35 13.50
N TYR A 48 -4.69 7.24 12.94
CA TYR A 48 -5.40 7.15 11.68
C TYR A 48 -6.52 6.13 11.80
N VAL A 49 -7.51 6.27 10.93
CA VAL A 49 -8.58 5.30 10.72
C VAL A 49 -8.48 4.84 9.27
N ILE A 50 -8.57 3.54 9.07
CA ILE A 50 -8.70 2.93 7.75
C ILE A 50 -10.08 2.31 7.61
N GLU A 51 -10.60 2.28 6.39
CA GLU A 51 -11.82 1.55 6.09
C GLU A 51 -11.72 0.07 6.51
N ASP A 52 -12.82 -0.47 7.03
CA ASP A 52 -12.88 -1.87 7.44
C ASP A 52 -12.49 -2.80 6.28
N GLY A 53 -11.64 -3.78 6.59
CA GLY A 53 -11.12 -4.74 5.62
C GLY A 53 -10.09 -4.19 4.62
N LEU A 54 -9.74 -2.90 4.63
CA LEU A 54 -8.82 -2.30 3.65
C LEU A 54 -7.42 -2.90 3.72
N ALA A 55 -6.90 -3.08 4.92
CA ALA A 55 -5.58 -3.69 5.11
C ALA A 55 -5.55 -5.12 4.59
N ALA A 56 -6.59 -5.92 4.89
CA ALA A 56 -6.65 -7.33 4.50
C ALA A 56 -6.71 -7.48 2.97
N ARG A 57 -7.63 -6.78 2.30
CA ARG A 57 -7.76 -6.84 0.83
C ARG A 57 -6.51 -6.35 0.10
N THR A 58 -5.89 -5.27 0.58
CA THR A 58 -4.64 -4.75 -0.02
C THR A 58 -3.50 -5.75 0.16
N ALA A 59 -3.39 -6.39 1.33
CA ALA A 59 -2.35 -7.37 1.59
C ALA A 59 -2.52 -8.63 0.71
N GLU A 60 -3.75 -9.10 0.53
CA GLU A 60 -4.08 -10.21 -0.37
C GLU A 60 -3.70 -9.88 -1.82
N GLN A 61 -4.14 -8.74 -2.34
CA GLN A 61 -3.80 -8.29 -3.70
C GLN A 61 -2.29 -8.12 -3.91
N ALA A 62 -1.58 -7.58 -2.91
CA ALA A 62 -0.13 -7.47 -2.96
C ALA A 62 0.55 -8.85 -2.95
N ALA A 63 0.05 -9.80 -2.18
CA ALA A 63 0.56 -11.16 -2.15
C ALA A 63 0.37 -11.86 -3.50
N ASP A 64 -0.82 -11.74 -4.11
CA ASP A 64 -1.13 -12.30 -5.42
C ASP A 64 -0.24 -11.74 -6.53
N LEU A 65 0.02 -10.43 -6.52
CA LEU A 65 0.96 -9.79 -7.44
C LEU A 65 2.37 -10.36 -7.25
N LEU A 66 2.85 -10.42 -6.01
CA LEU A 66 4.21 -10.86 -5.70
C LEU A 66 4.44 -12.36 -5.91
N ALA A 67 3.40 -13.19 -5.81
CA ALA A 67 3.47 -14.63 -6.05
C ALA A 67 3.88 -14.97 -7.49
N LYS A 68 3.54 -14.10 -8.46
CA LYS A 68 3.95 -14.22 -9.87
C LYS A 68 5.43 -13.89 -10.11
N HIS A 69 6.09 -13.27 -9.12
CA HIS A 69 7.46 -12.78 -9.18
C HIS A 69 8.27 -13.25 -7.95
N PRO A 70 8.49 -14.57 -7.78
CA PRO A 70 9.11 -15.11 -6.57
C PRO A 70 10.53 -14.56 -6.37
N LEU A 71 10.92 -14.32 -5.12
CA LEU A 71 12.24 -13.78 -4.79
C LEU A 71 13.35 -14.83 -5.00
N TYR A 72 13.02 -16.11 -4.81
CA TYR A 72 13.91 -17.26 -4.99
C TYR A 72 13.13 -18.37 -5.72
N PRO A 73 13.78 -19.18 -6.57
CA PRO A 73 13.17 -20.38 -7.14
C PRO A 73 12.83 -21.43 -6.07
#